data_AF-A0A2N1J7L2-F1
#
_entry.id   AF-A0A2N1J7L2-F1
#
_cell.length_a   1.000
_cell.length_b   1.000
_cell.length_c   1.000
_cell.angle_alpha   90.00
_cell.angle_beta   90.00
_cell.angle_gamma   90.00
#
_symmetry.space_group_name_H-M   'P 1'
#
loop_
_entity.id
_entity.type
_entity.pdbx_description
1 polymer ?
#
loop_
_entity_poly.entity_id
_entity_poly.type
_entity_poly.pdbx_seq_one_letter_code
_entity_poly.pdbx_strand_id
1 'polypeptide(L)'
;MLQNVLAQAARQCAVRRGAGSVTGLCRRLVTVQEGGIGDSASAPTFESAGLPTNLCAQLRTTFSNVALPTPTQSALIAALLRPNDVVLRAHTGSGKSFALLLAMLAKPRMLFRHAEQAPTAGISALILVPTNELAEQYRTWARTLVSPEITDSLDPVLQVVTRGGDPASQCATLRSTPPHILVGTPTRISELLRDPATAPLLGIETLATLALDEADAIMQLPGRFPSEKQRWKHLAHRAPGIDILNTVLGMRPTYSGGERQPSAGMERSAPRRGPEKRPPEKVRRIQYRGAARNEYVPAMLRRPGDSPLQLVCMSATANSVLRHFLGARTGWLRTNTRDTVQSARWIDFTGLSQGKRGATVLPYEIEHACLVVDAQEEAREHAEATLLPLRNMTFLPARTDTNGEMPAIVPSYSPDPHTPYMPLLEALAFAFAADGVRQGLALVPPRWSLRKTAAALEALGVPARIIEPGAPTDVPGSVLYLLQSTSARGLDIPALTHVYLLGLDAVQDAVHYTHMAGRVSRISDGSGVRPFGKVVTLLHGKDAEDARVASAEQKMSLLYRRVGIVPNAFDLSLLCALADEQAGHSVHASEA
;
A
#
# COMPACT_ATOMS: atom_id res chain seq x y z
N MET A 1 -25.50 -10.99 23.87
CA MET A 1 -25.48 -11.82 22.65
C MET A 1 -24.11 -11.84 21.99
N LEU A 2 -23.56 -10.70 21.50
CA LEU A 2 -22.22 -10.67 20.87
C LEU A 2 -21.11 -11.25 21.75
N GLN A 3 -21.10 -10.95 23.05
CA GLN A 3 -20.16 -11.57 24.00
C GLN A 3 -20.32 -13.10 24.11
N ASN A 4 -21.55 -13.64 23.96
CA ASN A 4 -21.77 -15.09 23.89
C ASN A 4 -21.29 -15.65 22.55
N VAL A 5 -21.49 -14.95 21.43
CA VAL A 5 -20.95 -15.31 20.10
C VAL A 5 -19.42 -15.39 20.15
N LEU A 6 -18.79 -14.37 20.73
CA LEU A 6 -17.34 -14.30 20.88
C LEU A 6 -16.83 -15.37 21.84
N ALA A 7 -17.55 -15.65 22.93
CA ALA A 7 -17.21 -16.72 23.87
C ALA A 7 -17.43 -18.12 23.28
N GLN A 8 -18.40 -18.32 22.39
CA GLN A 8 -18.71 -19.58 21.72
C GLN A 8 -17.76 -19.82 20.54
N ALA A 9 -17.43 -18.78 19.77
CA ALA A 9 -16.39 -18.79 18.75
C ALA A 9 -15.00 -19.03 19.38
N ALA A 10 -14.68 -18.39 20.52
CA ALA A 10 -13.45 -18.66 21.27
C ALA A 10 -13.39 -20.12 21.76
N ARG A 11 -14.52 -20.70 22.22
CA ARG A 11 -14.62 -22.11 22.62
C ARG A 11 -14.46 -23.07 21.43
N GLN A 12 -15.13 -22.82 20.30
CA GLN A 12 -14.97 -23.63 19.08
C GLN A 12 -13.54 -23.53 18.50
N CYS A 13 -12.91 -22.36 18.60
CA CYS A 13 -11.53 -22.17 18.18
C CYS A 13 -10.54 -22.91 19.10
N ALA A 14 -10.85 -23.07 20.40
CA ALA A 14 -10.08 -23.91 21.32
C ALA A 14 -10.27 -25.42 21.05
N VAL A 15 -11.48 -25.85 20.67
CA VAL A 15 -11.77 -27.26 20.31
C VAL A 15 -11.11 -27.66 19.00
N ARG A 16 -11.09 -26.78 17.98
CA ARG A 16 -10.35 -27.03 16.71
C ARG A 16 -8.81 -27.10 16.89
N ARG A 17 -8.25 -26.62 18.01
CA ARG A 17 -6.82 -26.79 18.35
C ARG A 17 -6.47 -28.21 18.83
N GLY A 18 -7.47 -29.01 19.24
CA GLY A 18 -7.28 -30.39 19.69
C GLY A 18 -7.46 -31.45 18.61
N ALA A 19 -8.05 -31.12 17.46
CA ALA A 19 -8.30 -32.06 16.38
C ALA A 19 -7.28 -31.87 15.24
N GLY A 20 -6.23 -32.69 15.26
CA GLY A 20 -5.30 -32.82 14.15
C GLY A 20 -5.95 -33.46 12.92
N SER A 21 -5.35 -33.15 11.76
CA SER A 21 -5.62 -33.69 10.42
C SER A 21 -6.86 -33.15 9.68
N VAL A 22 -6.61 -32.18 8.80
CA VAL A 22 -7.38 -32.04 7.54
C VAL A 22 -6.41 -32.27 6.39
N THR A 23 -5.98 -33.53 6.25
CA THR A 23 -5.42 -34.03 5.00
C THR A 23 -6.52 -34.78 4.27
N GLY A 24 -7.06 -34.20 3.20
CA GLY A 24 -7.97 -34.92 2.31
C GLY A 24 -9.14 -34.09 1.81
N LEU A 25 -8.88 -33.19 0.85
CA LEU A 25 -9.68 -32.98 -0.36
C LEU A 25 -9.12 -31.73 -1.07
N CYS A 26 -8.22 -31.95 -2.04
CA CYS A 26 -7.99 -31.11 -3.23
C CYS A 26 -6.68 -31.51 -3.94
N ARG A 27 -6.53 -32.82 -4.22
CA ARG A 27 -5.68 -33.28 -5.34
C ARG A 27 -6.59 -33.40 -6.56
N ARG A 28 -6.70 -32.33 -7.35
CA ARG A 28 -7.06 -32.39 -8.77
C ARG A 28 -6.71 -31.07 -9.47
N LEU A 29 -5.56 -31.11 -10.15
CA LEU A 29 -5.28 -30.53 -11.46
C LEU A 29 -5.58 -29.04 -11.69
N VAL A 30 -4.55 -28.20 -11.56
CA VAL A 30 -4.18 -27.24 -12.62
C VAL A 30 -2.65 -27.16 -12.67
N THR A 31 -2.05 -27.92 -13.58
CA THR A 31 -0.71 -27.65 -14.09
C THR A 31 -0.78 -26.41 -14.98
N VAL A 32 -0.38 -25.25 -14.46
CA VAL A 32 -0.04 -24.12 -15.33
C VAL A 32 1.38 -24.37 -15.82
N GLN A 33 1.53 -24.72 -17.10
CA GLN A 33 2.81 -24.75 -17.78
C GLN A 33 3.37 -23.32 -17.85
N GLU A 34 4.39 -23.04 -17.05
CA GLU A 34 5.28 -21.91 -17.30
C GLU A 34 6.10 -22.22 -18.55
N GLY A 35 5.78 -21.52 -19.64
CA GLY A 35 6.50 -21.63 -20.89
C GLY A 35 7.89 -21.02 -20.79
N GLY A 36 8.89 -21.89 -20.75
CA GLY A 36 10.12 -21.84 -21.54
C GLY A 36 11.06 -20.65 -21.35
N ILE A 37 11.97 -20.77 -20.38
CA ILE A 37 13.37 -20.34 -20.56
C ILE A 37 14.23 -21.55 -20.22
N GLY A 38 14.89 -22.11 -21.23
CA GLY A 38 15.94 -23.11 -21.04
C GLY A 38 17.17 -22.45 -20.44
N ASP A 39 17.50 -22.83 -19.22
CA ASP A 39 18.81 -23.35 -18.81
C ASP A 39 18.76 -23.58 -17.30
N SER A 40 19.54 -24.55 -16.82
CA SER A 40 19.65 -24.99 -15.43
C SER A 40 20.17 -23.88 -14.50
N ALA A 41 19.37 -22.85 -14.23
CA ALA A 41 19.70 -21.78 -13.30
C ALA A 41 19.29 -22.19 -11.89
N SER A 42 20.27 -22.34 -11.00
CA SER A 42 20.06 -22.40 -9.55
C SER A 42 19.12 -21.28 -9.09
N ALA A 43 18.24 -21.56 -8.12
CA ALA A 43 17.34 -20.56 -7.56
C ALA A 43 18.08 -19.25 -7.24
N PRO A 44 17.52 -18.07 -7.56
CA PRO A 44 18.22 -16.79 -7.41
C PRO A 44 18.57 -16.58 -5.94
N THR A 45 19.83 -16.28 -5.65
CA THR A 45 20.33 -15.91 -4.32
C THR A 45 20.53 -14.41 -4.21
N PHE A 46 20.63 -13.88 -2.99
CA PHE A 46 20.92 -12.46 -2.75
C PHE A 46 22.30 -12.06 -3.29
N GLU A 47 23.28 -12.96 -3.21
CA GLU A 47 24.61 -12.79 -3.80
C GLU A 47 24.53 -12.70 -5.33
N SER A 48 23.72 -13.56 -5.98
CA SER A 48 23.53 -13.52 -7.43
C SER A 48 22.84 -12.23 -7.92
N ALA A 49 22.08 -11.56 -7.03
CA ALA A 49 21.49 -10.25 -7.30
C ALA A 49 22.50 -9.09 -7.19
N GLY A 50 23.72 -9.36 -6.71
CA GLY A 50 24.82 -8.41 -6.59
C GLY A 50 25.04 -7.86 -5.17
N LEU A 51 24.39 -8.40 -4.14
CA LEU A 51 24.65 -7.98 -2.76
C LEU A 51 26.00 -8.49 -2.25
N PRO A 52 26.73 -7.70 -1.44
CA PRO A 52 27.97 -8.13 -0.79
C PRO A 52 27.77 -9.34 0.14
N THR A 53 28.74 -10.27 0.15
CA THR A 53 28.69 -11.51 0.94
C THR A 53 28.47 -11.29 2.44
N ASN A 54 29.06 -10.23 3.00
CA ASN A 54 28.88 -9.85 4.40
C ASN A 54 27.43 -9.41 4.69
N LEU A 55 26.81 -8.63 3.80
CA LEU A 55 25.40 -8.24 3.93
C LEU A 55 24.47 -9.45 3.79
N CYS A 56 24.78 -10.38 2.89
CA CYS A 56 24.02 -11.62 2.75
C CYS A 56 24.15 -12.54 3.98
N ALA A 57 25.34 -12.61 4.58
CA ALA A 57 25.55 -13.35 5.83
C ALA A 57 24.72 -12.76 6.97
N GLN A 58 24.73 -11.43 7.13
CA GLN A 58 23.90 -10.74 8.13
C GLN A 58 22.41 -10.90 7.86
N LEU A 59 21.97 -10.87 6.60
CA LEU A 59 20.58 -11.09 6.26
C LEU A 59 20.11 -12.50 6.68
N ARG A 60 20.94 -13.53 6.46
CA ARG A 60 20.63 -14.91 6.86
C ARG A 60 20.53 -15.09 8.37
N THR A 61 21.38 -14.40 9.15
CA THR A 61 21.37 -14.51 10.62
C THR A 61 20.21 -13.74 11.24
N THR A 62 19.90 -12.56 10.71
CA THR A 62 18.94 -11.62 11.33
C THR A 62 17.51 -11.80 10.83
N PHE A 63 17.31 -12.26 9.59
CA PHE A 63 16.01 -12.54 8.98
C PHE A 63 15.94 -13.99 8.50
N SER A 64 15.81 -14.93 9.44
CA SER A 64 15.76 -16.37 9.14
C SER A 64 14.60 -16.77 8.22
N ASN A 65 13.54 -15.96 8.17
CA ASN A 65 12.40 -16.12 7.28
C ASN A 65 12.62 -15.57 5.86
N VAL A 66 13.76 -14.92 5.58
CA VAL A 66 14.13 -14.36 4.27
C VAL A 66 15.33 -15.13 3.70
N ALA A 67 15.09 -16.41 3.37
CA ALA A 67 16.14 -17.30 2.87
C ALA A 67 16.57 -16.99 1.42
N LEU A 68 15.62 -16.63 0.55
CA LEU A 68 15.84 -16.35 -0.87
C LEU A 68 15.15 -15.05 -1.30
N PRO A 69 15.73 -14.26 -2.22
CA PRO A 69 15.08 -13.09 -2.77
C PRO A 69 13.85 -13.48 -3.59
N THR A 70 12.78 -12.69 -3.47
CA THR A 70 11.67 -12.78 -4.44
C THR A 70 12.17 -12.39 -5.84
N PRO A 71 11.49 -12.82 -6.93
CA PRO A 71 11.84 -12.38 -8.28
C PRO A 71 11.88 -10.86 -8.43
N THR A 72 10.96 -10.17 -7.75
CA THR A 72 10.94 -8.70 -7.67
C THR A 72 12.17 -8.15 -6.98
N GLN A 73 12.56 -8.71 -5.83
CA GLN A 73 13.73 -8.26 -5.09
C GLN A 73 15.02 -8.48 -5.89
N SER A 74 15.21 -9.66 -6.48
CA SER A 74 16.40 -9.98 -7.26
C SER A 74 16.60 -9.02 -8.45
N ALA A 75 15.55 -8.81 -9.26
CA ALA A 75 15.63 -7.88 -10.39
C ALA A 75 15.77 -6.42 -9.96
N LEU A 76 15.11 -6.01 -8.86
CA LEU A 76 15.21 -4.64 -8.34
C LEU A 76 16.62 -4.36 -7.83
N ILE A 77 17.17 -5.23 -6.98
CA ILE A 77 18.53 -5.07 -6.43
C ILE A 77 19.54 -4.96 -7.58
N ALA A 78 19.50 -5.89 -8.53
CA ALA A 78 20.41 -5.89 -9.68
C ALA A 78 20.29 -4.62 -10.54
N ALA A 79 19.10 -4.01 -10.60
CA ALA A 79 18.88 -2.75 -11.31
C ALA A 79 19.37 -1.53 -10.52
N LEU A 80 19.15 -1.50 -9.20
CA LEU A 80 19.53 -0.39 -8.33
C LEU A 80 21.05 -0.24 -8.18
N LEU A 81 21.79 -1.35 -8.24
CA LEU A 81 23.26 -1.35 -8.17
C LEU A 81 23.93 -0.85 -9.46
N ARG A 82 23.18 -0.65 -10.54
CA ARG A 82 23.68 -0.08 -11.79
C ARG A 82 23.44 1.44 -11.83
N PRO A 83 24.24 2.20 -12.59
CA PRO A 83 24.09 3.65 -12.73
C PRO A 83 22.96 4.04 -13.71
N ASN A 84 21.77 3.46 -13.56
CA ASN A 84 20.62 3.72 -14.44
C ASN A 84 19.40 4.07 -13.60
N ASP A 85 18.57 5.00 -14.07
CA ASP A 85 17.28 5.27 -13.44
C ASP A 85 16.38 4.03 -13.50
N VAL A 86 15.54 3.85 -12.49
CA VAL A 86 14.69 2.65 -12.35
C VAL A 86 13.24 3.06 -12.16
N VAL A 87 12.35 2.41 -12.91
CA VAL A 87 10.92 2.45 -12.62
C VAL A 87 10.42 1.04 -12.41
N LEU A 88 10.00 0.75 -11.18
CA LEU A 88 9.48 -0.54 -10.79
C LEU A 88 7.97 -0.49 -10.61
N ARG A 89 7.30 -1.43 -11.27
CA ARG A 89 5.92 -1.80 -11.00
C ARG A 89 5.85 -3.22 -10.43
N ALA A 90 5.41 -3.36 -9.18
CA ALA A 90 5.20 -4.67 -8.59
C ALA A 90 4.15 -4.62 -7.45
N HIS A 91 3.40 -5.71 -7.27
CA HIS A 91 2.33 -5.79 -6.26
C HIS A 91 2.80 -5.44 -4.84
N THR A 92 1.92 -4.90 -3.99
CA THR A 92 2.19 -4.79 -2.55
C THR A 92 2.49 -6.18 -1.96
N GLY A 93 3.30 -6.23 -0.90
CA GLY A 93 3.80 -7.49 -0.35
C GLY A 93 4.96 -8.15 -1.12
N SER A 94 5.38 -7.64 -2.28
CA SER A 94 6.47 -8.24 -3.07
C SER A 94 7.90 -7.96 -2.55
N GLY A 95 8.05 -7.31 -1.39
CA GLY A 95 9.35 -7.02 -0.77
C GLY A 95 10.15 -5.87 -1.39
N LYS A 96 9.51 -4.94 -2.13
CA LYS A 96 10.16 -3.83 -2.86
C LYS A 96 10.99 -2.92 -1.95
N SER A 97 10.37 -2.45 -0.85
CA SER A 97 10.96 -1.50 0.09
C SER A 97 12.19 -2.10 0.78
N PHE A 98 12.11 -3.37 1.18
CA PHE A 98 13.24 -4.07 1.78
C PHE A 98 14.39 -4.27 0.77
N ALA A 99 14.09 -4.63 -0.47
CA ALA A 99 15.12 -4.68 -1.52
C ALA A 99 15.75 -3.32 -1.82
N LEU A 100 14.99 -2.22 -1.75
CA LEU A 100 15.54 -0.87 -1.87
C LEU A 100 16.54 -0.59 -0.73
N LEU A 101 16.19 -0.91 0.52
CA LEU A 101 17.10 -0.77 1.66
C LEU A 101 18.39 -1.58 1.45
N LEU A 102 18.27 -2.87 1.12
CA LEU A 102 19.42 -3.75 0.90
C LEU A 102 20.34 -3.21 -0.20
N ALA A 103 19.77 -2.73 -1.31
CA ALA A 103 20.56 -2.15 -2.39
C ALA A 103 21.24 -0.84 -1.97
N MET A 104 20.60 0.02 -1.18
CA MET A 104 21.22 1.26 -0.70
C MET A 104 22.35 0.98 0.30
N LEU A 105 22.21 -0.03 1.15
CA LEU A 105 23.28 -0.49 2.06
C LEU A 105 24.48 -1.06 1.31
N ALA A 106 24.24 -1.72 0.16
CA ALA A 106 25.30 -2.27 -0.69
C ALA A 106 26.04 -1.21 -1.53
N LYS A 107 25.50 0.00 -1.67
CA LYS A 107 26.13 1.06 -2.45
C LYS A 107 27.31 1.70 -1.69
N PRO A 108 28.36 2.13 -2.41
CA PRO A 108 29.49 2.80 -1.80
C PRO A 108 29.06 4.13 -1.18
N ARG A 109 29.65 4.44 -0.04
CA ARG A 109 29.45 5.73 0.64
C ARG A 109 30.24 6.84 -0.06
N MET A 110 29.65 8.03 -0.15
CA MET A 110 30.34 9.23 -0.63
C MET A 110 31.14 9.90 0.49
N LEU A 111 32.39 10.21 0.17
CA LEU A 111 33.35 10.89 1.04
C LEU A 111 33.85 12.15 0.32
N PHE A 112 33.73 13.31 0.96
CA PHE A 112 34.12 14.60 0.39
C PHE A 112 35.47 15.01 0.93
N ARG A 113 36.45 15.24 0.04
CA ARG A 113 37.72 15.85 0.42
C ARG A 113 37.59 17.37 0.29
N HIS A 114 37.59 18.07 1.41
CA HIS A 114 37.89 19.50 1.40
C HIS A 114 39.40 19.67 1.54
N ALA A 115 39.96 20.67 0.84
CA ALA A 115 41.39 20.78 0.51
C ALA A 115 42.37 20.72 1.71
N GLU A 116 41.89 20.82 2.95
CA GLU A 116 42.71 20.75 4.17
C GLU A 116 42.07 19.91 5.31
N GLN A 117 41.01 19.13 5.05
CA GLN A 117 40.27 18.40 6.08
C GLN A 117 40.16 16.89 5.78
N ALA A 118 40.06 16.09 6.84
CA ALA A 118 39.71 14.67 6.74
C ALA A 118 38.40 14.52 5.94
N PRO A 119 38.26 13.46 5.13
CA PRO A 119 37.08 13.29 4.29
C PRO A 119 35.80 13.32 5.13
N THR A 120 34.91 14.26 4.85
CA THR A 120 33.61 14.34 5.52
C THR A 120 32.61 13.44 4.82
N ALA A 121 31.82 12.76 5.63
CA ALA A 121 30.79 11.85 5.17
C ALA A 121 29.51 12.66 4.91
N GLY A 122 28.77 12.38 3.84
CA GLY A 122 27.48 13.03 3.59
C GLY A 122 26.41 12.05 3.09
N ILE A 123 25.22 12.60 2.84
CA ILE A 123 24.05 11.84 2.41
C ILE A 123 24.22 11.41 0.96
N SER A 124 24.31 10.10 0.72
CA SER A 124 24.45 9.56 -0.63
C SER A 124 23.09 9.14 -1.22
N ALA A 125 22.16 8.71 -0.37
CA ALA A 125 20.85 8.23 -0.77
C ALA A 125 19.74 8.90 0.04
N LEU A 126 18.75 9.45 -0.66
CA LEU A 126 17.53 9.99 -0.07
C LEU A 126 16.35 9.11 -0.49
N ILE A 127 15.67 8.50 0.48
CA ILE A 127 14.48 7.71 0.27
C ILE A 127 13.27 8.50 0.77
N LEU A 128 12.39 8.89 -0.14
CA LEU A 128 11.08 9.43 0.19
C LEU A 128 10.09 8.28 0.39
N VAL A 129 9.36 8.34 1.49
CA VAL A 129 8.31 7.38 1.86
C VAL A 129 7.01 8.13 2.20
N PRO A 130 5.83 7.58 1.90
CA PRO A 130 4.57 8.32 2.05
C PRO A 130 4.14 8.52 3.51
N THR A 131 4.57 7.65 4.43
CA THR A 131 4.04 7.57 5.80
C THR A 131 5.17 7.48 6.82
N ASN A 132 4.90 7.93 8.06
CA ASN A 132 5.88 7.89 9.14
C ASN A 132 6.18 6.44 9.56
N GLU A 133 5.16 5.59 9.51
CA GLU A 133 5.21 4.18 9.86
C GLU A 133 6.15 3.42 8.90
N LEU A 134 6.05 3.68 7.58
CA LEU A 134 6.99 3.11 6.62
C LEU A 134 8.41 3.63 6.86
N ALA A 135 8.57 4.93 7.17
CA ALA A 135 9.88 5.49 7.47
C ALA A 135 10.55 4.77 8.66
N GLU A 136 9.79 4.54 9.73
CA GLU A 136 10.29 3.87 10.93
C GLU A 136 10.57 2.38 10.69
N GLN A 137 9.81 1.75 9.81
CA GLN A 137 10.07 0.38 9.38
C GLN A 137 11.43 0.25 8.67
N TYR A 138 11.83 1.24 7.85
CA TYR A 138 13.20 1.28 7.32
C TYR A 138 14.26 1.36 8.43
N ARG A 139 14.02 2.17 9.48
CA ARG A 139 14.93 2.24 10.64
C ARG A 139 15.02 0.89 11.34
N THR A 140 13.89 0.24 11.57
CA THR A 140 13.80 -1.05 12.24
C THR A 140 14.58 -2.10 11.46
N TRP A 141 14.31 -2.24 10.16
CA TRP A 141 15.05 -3.16 9.30
C TRP A 141 16.55 -2.90 9.28
N ALA A 142 16.96 -1.62 9.18
CA ALA A 142 18.36 -1.26 9.17
C ALA A 142 19.05 -1.54 10.52
N ARG A 143 18.36 -1.31 11.65
CA ARG A 143 18.85 -1.64 12.99
C ARG A 143 19.00 -3.16 13.17
N THR A 144 18.07 -3.94 12.62
CA THR A 144 18.15 -5.41 12.66
C THR A 144 19.33 -5.91 11.82
N LEU A 145 19.56 -5.36 10.62
CA LEU A 145 20.69 -5.72 9.75
C LEU A 145 22.05 -5.25 10.29
N VAL A 146 22.08 -4.06 10.91
CA VAL A 146 23.27 -3.40 11.43
C VAL A 146 23.15 -3.35 12.95
N SER A 147 23.33 -4.52 13.57
CA SER A 147 23.16 -4.69 15.01
C SER A 147 24.22 -3.90 15.80
N PRO A 148 23.98 -3.64 17.09
CA PRO A 148 24.96 -2.99 17.97
C PRO A 148 26.30 -3.74 18.09
N GLU A 149 26.34 -5.03 17.74
CA GLU A 149 27.58 -5.82 17.69
C GLU A 149 28.48 -5.43 16.50
N ILE A 150 27.92 -4.78 15.48
CA ILE A 150 28.63 -4.36 14.26
C ILE A 150 29.04 -2.89 14.34
N THR A 151 28.18 -2.03 14.88
CA THR A 151 28.41 -0.58 14.98
C THR A 151 27.75 -0.02 16.25
N ASP A 152 28.44 0.89 16.92
CA ASP A 152 27.92 1.55 18.13
C ASP A 152 26.69 2.42 17.84
N SER A 153 26.58 2.94 16.62
CA SER A 153 25.41 3.72 16.18
C SER A 153 25.01 3.41 14.74
N LEU A 154 23.70 3.41 14.51
CA LEU A 154 23.08 3.36 13.18
C LEU A 154 23.12 4.72 12.49
N ASP A 155 23.30 5.83 13.21
CA ASP A 155 23.17 7.18 12.67
C ASP A 155 24.11 7.49 11.49
N PRO A 156 25.37 7.00 11.46
CA PRO A 156 26.19 7.12 10.26
C PRO A 156 25.61 6.33 9.09
N VAL A 157 24.92 5.22 9.31
CA VAL A 157 24.39 4.36 8.24
C VAL A 157 23.05 4.87 7.73
N LEU A 158 22.07 4.99 8.61
CA LEU A 158 20.71 5.37 8.25
C LEU A 158 20.06 6.25 9.33
N GLN A 159 19.46 7.36 8.92
CA GLN A 159 18.58 8.16 9.77
C GLN A 159 17.21 8.33 9.15
N VAL A 160 16.22 8.62 10.00
CA VAL A 160 14.84 8.87 9.60
C VAL A 160 14.39 10.24 10.10
N VAL A 161 13.81 11.05 9.20
CA VAL A 161 13.23 12.36 9.51
C VAL A 161 11.74 12.43 9.15
N THR A 162 10.90 12.66 10.15
CA THR A 162 9.44 12.75 10.00
C THR A 162 8.87 13.86 10.89
N ARG A 163 7.64 14.32 10.60
CA ARG A 163 6.93 15.35 11.36
C ARG A 163 6.47 14.95 12.78
N GLY A 164 6.82 13.76 13.25
CA GLY A 164 6.48 13.28 14.61
C GLY A 164 7.64 13.26 15.60
N GLY A 165 8.89 13.44 15.14
CA GLY A 165 10.06 13.56 16.01
C GLY A 165 10.43 15.01 16.31
N ASP A 166 11.30 15.22 17.30
CA ASP A 166 11.81 16.56 17.62
C ASP A 166 12.64 17.14 16.46
N PRO A 167 12.18 18.22 15.81
CA PRO A 167 12.87 18.82 14.68
C PRO A 167 14.29 19.28 15.00
N ALA A 168 14.53 19.79 16.21
CA ALA A 168 15.83 20.31 16.62
C ALA A 168 16.86 19.18 16.75
N SER A 169 16.50 18.10 17.45
CA SER A 169 17.31 16.89 17.56
C SER A 169 17.61 16.24 16.21
N GLN A 170 16.62 16.14 15.32
CA GLN A 170 16.82 15.63 13.95
C GLN A 170 17.87 16.46 13.20
N CYS A 171 17.75 17.78 13.21
CA CYS A 171 18.69 18.68 12.54
C CYS A 171 20.09 18.66 13.19
N ALA A 172 20.16 18.55 14.52
CA ALA A 172 21.43 18.43 15.24
C ALA A 172 22.16 17.15 14.87
N THR A 173 21.46 16.02 14.80
CA THR A 173 22.01 14.71 14.44
C THR A 173 22.47 14.67 12.98
N LEU A 174 21.67 15.22 12.05
CA LEU A 174 22.07 15.35 10.65
C LEU A 174 23.34 16.19 10.46
N ARG A 175 23.52 17.22 11.30
CA ARG A 175 24.69 18.11 11.25
C ARG A 175 25.93 17.46 11.86
N SER A 176 25.79 16.75 12.98
CA SER A 176 26.92 16.13 13.68
C SER A 176 27.38 14.84 13.01
N THR A 177 26.42 14.04 12.53
CA THR A 177 26.67 12.71 11.96
C THR A 177 25.83 12.55 10.70
N PRO A 178 26.27 13.06 9.54
CA PRO A 178 25.50 12.88 8.31
C PRO A 178 25.36 11.38 7.96
N PRO A 179 24.14 10.87 7.68
CA PRO A 179 23.94 9.46 7.37
C PRO A 179 24.34 9.12 5.93
N HIS A 180 24.63 7.84 5.64
CA HIS A 180 24.75 7.36 4.25
C HIS A 180 23.37 7.36 3.57
N ILE A 181 22.34 6.90 4.28
CA ILE A 181 20.95 6.83 3.83
C ILE A 181 20.08 7.73 4.70
N LEU A 182 19.39 8.69 4.09
CA LEU A 182 18.35 9.45 4.75
C LEU A 182 16.98 8.97 4.27
N VAL A 183 16.11 8.56 5.19
CA VAL A 183 14.70 8.26 4.88
C VAL A 183 13.84 9.37 5.46
N GLY A 184 12.87 9.87 4.69
CA GLY A 184 11.98 10.90 5.21
C GLY A 184 10.65 10.99 4.52
N THR A 185 9.66 11.56 5.22
CA THR A 185 8.38 11.87 4.60
C THR A 185 8.46 13.15 3.77
N PRO A 186 7.77 13.23 2.61
CA PRO A 186 7.83 14.39 1.73
C PRO A 186 7.59 15.72 2.44
N THR A 187 6.67 15.74 3.40
CA THR A 187 6.37 16.96 4.14
C THR A 187 7.57 17.43 4.96
N ARG A 188 8.25 16.53 5.70
CA ARG A 188 9.42 16.89 6.53
C ARG A 188 10.63 17.24 5.67
N ILE A 189 10.89 16.50 4.61
CA ILE A 189 12.00 16.81 3.68
C ILE A 189 11.76 18.16 2.98
N SER A 190 10.52 18.47 2.61
CA SER A 190 10.19 19.77 2.01
C SER A 190 10.39 20.93 2.99
N GLU A 191 10.20 20.75 4.30
CA GLU A 191 10.52 21.79 5.29
C GLU A 191 12.03 22.04 5.36
N LEU A 192 12.81 20.95 5.45
CA LEU A 192 14.27 21.03 5.47
C LEU A 192 14.83 21.71 4.22
N LEU A 193 14.26 21.45 3.04
CA LEU A 193 14.68 22.12 1.80
C LEU A 193 14.28 23.61 1.72
N ARG A 194 13.20 24.02 2.38
CA ARG A 194 12.68 25.40 2.32
C ARG A 194 13.39 26.33 3.29
N ASP A 195 13.92 25.80 4.38
CA ASP A 195 14.67 26.58 5.36
C ASP A 195 16.16 26.66 4.97
N PRO A 196 16.70 27.86 4.68
CA PRO A 196 18.10 28.04 4.29
C PRO A 196 19.11 27.51 5.32
N ALA A 197 18.75 27.44 6.61
CA ALA A 197 19.63 26.94 7.66
C ALA A 197 19.75 25.41 7.67
N THR A 198 18.78 24.70 7.10
CA THR A 198 18.71 23.22 7.11
C THR A 198 18.84 22.62 5.71
N ALA A 199 18.57 23.36 4.64
CA ALA A 199 18.70 22.88 3.27
C ALA A 199 20.11 22.35 2.92
N PRO A 200 21.22 22.98 3.35
CA PRO A 200 22.56 22.45 3.10
C PRO A 200 22.81 21.07 3.73
N LEU A 201 22.11 20.74 4.81
CA LEU A 201 22.25 19.45 5.51
C LEU A 201 21.84 18.26 4.62
N LEU A 202 20.96 18.50 3.64
CA LEU A 202 20.48 17.44 2.74
C LEU A 202 21.48 17.10 1.62
N GLY A 203 22.51 17.93 1.38
CA GLY A 203 23.59 17.62 0.43
C GLY A 203 23.10 17.35 -1.00
N ILE A 204 22.07 18.05 -1.47
CA ILE A 204 21.45 17.76 -2.79
C ILE A 204 22.44 17.80 -3.95
N GLU A 205 23.47 18.65 -3.87
CA GLU A 205 24.51 18.75 -4.91
C GLU A 205 25.39 17.50 -5.03
N THR A 206 25.48 16.72 -3.96
CA THR A 206 26.33 15.53 -3.91
C THR A 206 25.54 14.24 -3.84
N LEU A 207 24.22 14.30 -3.65
CA LEU A 207 23.33 13.13 -3.62
C LEU A 207 23.53 12.21 -4.84
N ALA A 208 23.72 10.91 -4.62
CA ALA A 208 23.91 9.92 -5.68
C ALA A 208 22.61 9.22 -6.09
N THR A 209 21.66 9.05 -5.16
CA THR A 209 20.39 8.38 -5.42
C THR A 209 19.21 9.07 -4.74
N LEU A 210 18.14 9.30 -5.49
CA LEU A 210 16.84 9.71 -4.98
C LEU A 210 15.83 8.61 -5.28
N ALA A 211 15.25 8.02 -4.25
CA ALA A 211 14.26 6.96 -4.37
C ALA A 211 12.88 7.40 -3.85
N LEU A 212 11.85 7.10 -4.63
CA LEU A 212 10.44 7.30 -4.29
C LEU A 212 9.81 5.93 -4.06
N ASP A 213 9.64 5.56 -2.78
CA ASP A 213 8.91 4.34 -2.42
C ASP A 213 7.41 4.67 -2.32
N GLU A 214 6.56 3.96 -3.05
CA GLU A 214 5.16 4.34 -3.29
C GLU A 214 5.02 5.71 -3.99
N ALA A 215 5.69 5.87 -5.14
CA ALA A 215 5.72 7.10 -5.92
C ALA A 215 4.33 7.70 -6.24
N ASP A 216 3.30 6.86 -6.42
CA ASP A 216 1.92 7.30 -6.60
C ASP A 216 1.36 8.01 -5.35
N ALA A 217 1.71 7.54 -4.16
CA ALA A 217 1.34 8.18 -2.90
C ALA A 217 2.15 9.46 -2.61
N ILE A 218 3.42 9.49 -3.00
CA ILE A 218 4.31 10.65 -2.80
C ILE A 218 3.91 11.81 -3.72
N MET A 219 3.62 11.52 -4.98
CA MET A 219 3.35 12.56 -5.99
C MET A 219 1.87 12.96 -6.04
N GLN A 220 0.95 12.10 -5.59
CA GLN A 220 -0.51 12.34 -5.53
C GLN A 220 -1.05 12.94 -6.83
N LEU A 221 -0.59 12.42 -7.97
CA LEU A 221 -0.93 12.96 -9.28
C LEU A 221 -2.44 12.80 -9.55
N PRO A 222 -3.08 13.81 -10.14
CA PRO A 222 -4.48 13.72 -10.50
C PRO A 222 -4.68 12.64 -11.58
N GLY A 223 -5.85 12.01 -11.62
CA GLY A 223 -6.15 10.95 -12.59
C GLY A 223 -5.97 11.37 -14.05
N ARG A 224 -6.02 10.41 -14.99
CA ARG A 224 -5.70 10.64 -16.41
C ARG A 224 -6.51 11.77 -17.06
N PHE A 225 -7.77 11.93 -16.67
CA PHE A 225 -8.66 12.98 -17.15
C PHE A 225 -9.23 13.74 -15.95
N PRO A 226 -8.43 14.61 -15.32
CA PRO A 226 -8.88 15.29 -14.12
C PRO A 226 -9.83 16.42 -14.48
N SER A 227 -10.87 16.59 -13.66
CA SER A 227 -11.78 17.74 -13.76
C SER A 227 -11.04 19.05 -13.52
N GLU A 228 -11.62 20.17 -13.94
CA GLU A 228 -11.02 21.49 -13.71
C GLU A 228 -10.77 21.76 -12.22
N LYS A 229 -11.74 21.37 -11.36
CA LYS A 229 -11.59 21.44 -9.90
C LYS A 229 -10.39 20.61 -9.40
N GLN A 230 -10.19 19.40 -9.92
CA GLN A 230 -9.06 18.56 -9.55
C GLN A 230 -7.73 19.15 -10.00
N ARG A 231 -7.69 19.75 -11.20
CA ARG A 231 -6.49 20.45 -11.71
C ARG A 231 -6.17 21.65 -10.85
N TRP A 232 -7.15 22.52 -10.61
CA TRP A 232 -6.97 23.71 -9.79
C TRP A 232 -6.49 23.34 -8.39
N LYS A 233 -7.11 22.34 -7.74
CA LYS A 233 -6.67 21.84 -6.43
C LYS A 233 -5.22 21.36 -6.46
N HIS A 234 -4.83 20.62 -7.49
CA HIS A 234 -3.45 20.13 -7.64
C HIS A 234 -2.43 21.26 -7.84
N LEU A 235 -2.79 22.31 -8.59
CA LEU A 235 -1.90 23.45 -8.84
C LEU A 235 -1.79 24.37 -7.61
N ALA A 236 -2.92 24.61 -6.93
CA ALA A 236 -2.99 25.42 -5.72
C ALA A 236 -2.35 24.73 -4.51
N HIS A 237 -2.53 23.42 -4.37
CA HIS A 237 -2.03 22.60 -3.27
C HIS A 237 -1.22 21.42 -3.81
N ARG A 238 -0.04 21.73 -4.36
CA ARG A 238 0.88 20.71 -4.87
C ARG A 238 1.32 19.79 -3.74
N ALA A 239 1.45 18.51 -4.06
CA ALA A 239 2.00 17.54 -3.13
C ALA A 239 3.48 17.88 -2.82
N PRO A 240 3.92 17.84 -1.56
CA PRO A 240 5.31 18.15 -1.19
C PRO A 240 6.34 17.29 -1.94
N GLY A 241 5.99 16.05 -2.31
CA GLY A 241 6.85 15.19 -3.11
C GLY A 241 7.17 15.76 -4.50
N ILE A 242 6.23 16.48 -5.12
CA ILE A 242 6.46 17.16 -6.41
C ILE A 242 7.37 18.37 -6.22
N ASP A 243 7.19 19.13 -5.14
CA ASP A 243 8.03 20.29 -4.84
C ASP A 243 9.49 19.86 -4.61
N ILE A 244 9.70 18.78 -3.85
CA ILE A 244 11.04 18.19 -3.66
C ILE A 244 11.65 17.81 -5.01
N LEU A 245 10.91 17.12 -5.87
CA LEU A 245 11.40 16.73 -7.20
C LEU A 245 11.72 17.95 -8.07
N ASN A 246 10.89 19.00 -8.06
CA ASN A 246 11.17 20.24 -8.79
C ASN A 246 12.49 20.87 -8.32
N THR A 247 12.74 20.92 -7.01
CA THR A 247 13.97 21.48 -6.46
C THR A 247 15.17 20.61 -6.83
N VAL A 248 15.13 19.31 -6.52
CA VAL A 248 16.27 18.40 -6.72
C VAL A 248 16.62 18.26 -8.20
N LEU A 249 15.61 18.05 -9.05
CA LEU A 249 15.81 17.81 -10.48
C LEU A 249 16.04 19.11 -11.28
N GLY A 250 15.85 20.27 -10.64
CA GLY A 250 16.34 21.54 -11.14
C GLY A 250 17.83 21.78 -10.85
N MET A 251 18.40 21.08 -9.86
CA MET A 251 19.81 21.19 -9.48
C MET A 251 20.68 20.06 -10.06
N ARG A 252 20.09 18.87 -10.29
CA ARG A 252 20.82 17.66 -10.69
C ARG A 252 20.20 17.01 -11.93
N PRO A 253 20.98 16.74 -12.99
CA PRO A 253 20.51 15.90 -14.09
C PRO A 253 20.39 14.44 -13.63
N THR A 254 19.46 13.70 -14.21
CA THR A 254 19.30 12.26 -13.99
C THR A 254 19.96 11.45 -15.11
N TYR A 255 20.17 10.14 -14.91
CA TYR A 255 20.80 9.29 -15.94
C TYR A 255 19.95 9.16 -17.21
N SER A 256 18.63 9.18 -17.06
CA SER A 256 17.67 9.08 -18.16
C SER A 256 16.96 10.38 -18.48
N GLY A 257 17.21 11.46 -17.73
CA GLY A 257 16.63 12.78 -17.96
C GLY A 257 17.03 13.34 -19.32
N GLY A 258 16.14 14.13 -19.92
CA GLY A 258 16.45 14.79 -21.18
C GLY A 258 15.22 15.36 -21.87
N GLU A 259 15.26 15.43 -23.20
CA GLU A 259 14.13 15.94 -23.98
C GLU A 259 12.83 15.20 -23.67
N ARG A 260 11.76 15.99 -23.50
CA ARG A 260 10.43 15.48 -23.20
C ARG A 260 9.97 14.57 -24.33
N GLN A 261 9.36 13.45 -23.95
CA GLN A 261 8.85 12.50 -24.93
C GLN A 261 7.32 12.52 -24.94
N PRO A 262 6.69 13.17 -25.92
CA PRO A 262 5.23 13.30 -25.94
C PRO A 262 4.50 11.96 -25.89
N SER A 263 5.13 10.90 -26.42
CA SER A 263 4.62 9.52 -26.44
C SER A 263 4.73 8.76 -25.11
N ALA A 264 5.48 9.26 -24.12
CA ALA A 264 5.68 8.56 -22.85
C ALA A 264 4.35 8.37 -22.10
N GLY A 265 4.09 7.12 -21.67
CA GLY A 265 2.83 6.74 -21.02
C GLY A 265 1.62 6.61 -21.95
N MET A 266 1.79 6.78 -23.27
CA MET A 266 0.73 6.60 -24.29
C MET A 266 0.82 5.28 -25.06
N GLU A 267 1.61 4.31 -24.58
CA GLU A 267 1.67 2.95 -25.14
C GLU A 267 0.26 2.35 -25.27
N ARG A 268 0.01 1.61 -26.36
CA ARG A 268 -1.30 1.01 -26.67
C ARG A 268 -1.69 0.01 -25.58
N SER A 269 -2.42 0.45 -24.57
CA SER A 269 -3.16 -0.45 -23.69
C SER A 269 -4.33 -1.04 -24.47
N ALA A 270 -4.62 -2.33 -24.31
CA ALA A 270 -5.84 -2.93 -24.83
C ALA A 270 -7.06 -2.06 -24.44
N PRO A 271 -8.06 -1.89 -25.33
CA PRO A 271 -9.21 -1.04 -25.04
C PRO A 271 -9.92 -1.54 -23.78
N ARG A 272 -9.79 -0.78 -22.68
CA ARG A 272 -10.55 -1.06 -21.45
C ARG A 272 -12.03 -0.80 -21.75
N ARG A 273 -12.83 -1.86 -21.79
CA ARG A 273 -14.30 -1.78 -21.82
C ARG A 273 -14.77 -1.33 -20.43
N GLY A 274 -15.11 -0.06 -20.28
CA GLY A 274 -15.66 0.50 -19.04
C GLY A 274 -16.09 1.96 -19.20
N PRO A 275 -16.98 2.46 -18.30
CA PRO A 275 -17.63 3.76 -18.42
C PRO A 275 -16.73 4.89 -17.88
N GLU A 276 -15.43 4.86 -18.17
CA GLU A 276 -14.63 6.07 -17.97
C GLU A 276 -15.17 7.09 -18.98
N LYS A 277 -15.73 8.22 -18.50
CA LYS A 277 -16.18 9.35 -19.34
C LYS A 277 -14.97 9.87 -20.11
N ARG A 278 -14.61 9.16 -21.18
CA ARG A 278 -13.47 9.45 -22.03
C ARG A 278 -13.82 10.75 -22.73
N PRO A 279 -13.06 11.84 -22.53
CA PRO A 279 -13.31 13.07 -23.26
C PRO A 279 -13.27 12.82 -24.77
N PRO A 280 -13.97 13.61 -25.58
CA PRO A 280 -13.87 13.54 -27.04
C PRO A 280 -12.41 13.59 -27.50
N GLU A 281 -12.07 12.91 -28.59
CA GLU A 281 -10.68 12.77 -29.06
C GLU A 281 -9.98 14.10 -29.30
N LYS A 282 -10.72 15.11 -29.75
CA LYS A 282 -10.26 16.49 -29.91
C LYS A 282 -9.73 17.07 -28.58
N VAL A 283 -10.43 16.84 -27.46
CA VAL A 283 -10.02 17.29 -26.12
C VAL A 283 -8.78 16.54 -25.63
N ARG A 284 -8.65 15.25 -25.96
CA ARG A 284 -7.45 14.47 -25.63
C ARG A 284 -6.22 15.02 -26.36
N ARG A 285 -6.33 15.23 -27.68
CA ARG A 285 -5.24 15.81 -28.48
C ARG A 285 -4.84 17.19 -27.99
N ILE A 286 -5.80 18.02 -27.57
CA ILE A 286 -5.55 19.37 -27.06
C ILE A 286 -4.97 19.35 -25.64
N GLN A 287 -5.43 18.49 -24.73
CA GLN A 287 -4.87 18.40 -23.37
C GLN A 287 -3.44 17.84 -23.35
N TYR A 288 -3.09 16.97 -24.30
CA TYR A 288 -1.73 16.43 -24.43
C TYR A 288 -0.79 17.30 -25.30
N ARG A 289 -1.32 18.11 -26.26
CA ARG A 289 -0.52 19.08 -27.04
C ARG A 289 -0.49 20.48 -26.45
N GLY A 290 -1.37 20.78 -25.49
CA GLY A 290 -1.53 22.11 -24.93
C GLY A 290 -0.24 22.55 -24.27
N ALA A 291 0.40 23.55 -24.87
CA ALA A 291 1.43 24.39 -24.30
C ALA A 291 0.91 25.18 -23.07
N ALA A 292 0.28 24.50 -22.11
CA ALA A 292 0.15 25.04 -20.78
C ALA A 292 1.58 25.34 -20.31
N ARG A 293 1.83 26.58 -19.87
CA ARG A 293 3.11 26.96 -19.25
C ARG A 293 3.50 25.82 -18.30
N ASN A 294 4.61 25.15 -18.58
CA ASN A 294 4.98 24.02 -17.76
C ASN A 294 5.46 24.57 -16.43
N GLU A 295 4.60 24.48 -15.41
CA GLU A 295 4.89 24.94 -14.03
C GLU A 295 5.91 24.06 -13.31
N TYR A 296 6.42 23.04 -14.01
CA TYR A 296 7.42 22.09 -13.52
C TYR A 296 8.76 22.33 -14.22
N VAL A 297 9.83 22.17 -13.45
CA VAL A 297 11.19 22.32 -13.95
C VAL A 297 11.43 21.24 -15.01
N PRO A 298 11.84 21.59 -16.24
CA PRO A 298 12.23 20.59 -17.24
C PRO A 298 13.42 19.79 -16.74
N ALA A 299 13.59 18.56 -17.23
CA ALA A 299 14.81 17.81 -16.95
C ALA A 299 16.05 18.59 -17.42
N MET A 300 17.04 18.64 -16.55
CA MET A 300 18.36 19.18 -16.87
C MET A 300 19.08 18.25 -17.86
N LEU A 301 19.63 18.83 -18.92
CA LEU A 301 20.44 18.09 -19.88
C LEU A 301 21.80 17.75 -19.27
N ARG A 302 22.19 16.48 -19.38
CA ARG A 302 23.49 16.00 -18.92
C ARG A 302 24.61 16.58 -19.79
N ARG A 303 25.65 17.11 -19.15
CA ARG A 303 26.91 17.52 -19.79
C ARG A 303 28.01 16.49 -19.53
N PRO A 304 29.03 16.41 -20.41
CA PRO A 304 30.22 15.61 -20.15
C PRO A 304 30.89 16.05 -18.83
N GLY A 305 31.20 15.10 -17.94
CA GLY A 305 31.77 15.38 -16.62
C GLY A 305 30.74 15.48 -15.48
N ASP A 306 29.45 15.62 -15.79
CA ASP A 306 28.41 15.61 -14.76
C ASP A 306 28.34 14.25 -14.06
N SER A 307 28.12 14.29 -12.74
CA SER A 307 27.76 13.14 -11.91
C SER A 307 26.24 13.10 -11.71
N PRO A 308 25.48 12.44 -12.60
CA PRO A 308 24.02 12.47 -12.56
C PRO A 308 23.46 11.72 -11.36
N LEU A 309 22.29 12.16 -10.93
CA LEU A 309 21.49 11.54 -9.89
C LEU A 309 20.79 10.29 -10.44
N GLN A 310 20.87 9.16 -9.73
CA GLN A 310 20.00 8.04 -10.04
C GLN A 310 18.60 8.28 -9.45
N LEU A 311 17.59 8.35 -10.30
CA LEU A 311 16.18 8.45 -9.90
C LEU A 311 15.53 7.06 -9.89
N VAL A 312 14.96 6.68 -8.75
CA VAL A 312 14.28 5.41 -8.55
C VAL A 312 12.81 5.66 -8.20
N CYS A 313 11.89 5.13 -8.99
CA CYS A 313 10.46 5.24 -8.76
C CYS A 313 9.84 3.85 -8.58
N MET A 314 9.39 3.52 -7.37
CA MET A 314 8.70 2.27 -7.09
C MET A 314 7.22 2.54 -6.82
N SER A 315 6.32 1.77 -7.45
CA SER A 315 4.89 1.90 -7.19
C SER A 315 4.16 0.59 -7.47
N ALA A 316 3.14 0.27 -6.68
CA ALA A 316 2.31 -0.90 -6.98
C ALA A 316 1.47 -0.72 -8.25
N THR A 317 1.03 0.50 -8.54
CA THR A 317 0.16 0.77 -9.68
C THR A 317 0.91 1.26 -10.90
N ALA A 318 2.03 1.97 -10.71
CA ALA A 318 2.88 2.60 -11.74
C ALA A 318 2.11 2.95 -13.02
N ASN A 319 1.03 3.72 -12.83
CA ASN A 319 -0.01 3.89 -13.82
C ASN A 319 0.47 4.74 -15.02
N SER A 320 -0.34 4.82 -16.08
CA SER A 320 -0.03 5.64 -17.25
C SER A 320 0.13 7.14 -16.93
N VAL A 321 -0.51 7.61 -15.85
CA VAL A 321 -0.42 9.02 -15.41
C VAL A 321 0.97 9.33 -14.89
N LEU A 322 1.51 8.49 -14.00
CA LEU A 322 2.85 8.64 -13.45
C LEU A 322 3.89 8.63 -14.57
N ARG A 323 3.79 7.67 -15.50
CA ARG A 323 4.72 7.58 -16.64
C ARG A 323 4.64 8.79 -17.56
N HIS A 324 3.42 9.24 -17.87
CA HIS A 324 3.23 10.44 -18.69
C HIS A 324 3.78 11.70 -18.00
N PHE A 325 3.57 11.82 -16.69
CA PHE A 325 4.09 12.93 -15.91
C PHE A 325 5.62 12.96 -15.89
N LEU A 326 6.27 11.82 -15.61
CA LEU A 326 7.73 11.71 -15.53
C LEU A 326 8.42 11.88 -16.90
N GLY A 327 7.85 11.33 -17.98
CA GLY A 327 8.48 11.36 -19.30
C GLY A 327 8.02 12.50 -20.21
N ALA A 328 6.71 12.65 -20.40
CA ALA A 328 6.16 13.58 -21.39
C ALA A 328 6.05 15.01 -20.84
N ARG A 329 5.66 15.15 -19.57
CA ARG A 329 5.41 16.46 -18.98
C ARG A 329 6.67 17.12 -18.43
N THR A 330 7.50 16.36 -17.73
CA THR A 330 8.71 16.88 -17.07
C THR A 330 9.98 16.52 -17.83
N GLY A 331 10.06 15.29 -18.35
CA GLY A 331 11.27 14.74 -18.96
C GLY A 331 12.26 14.18 -17.94
N TRP A 332 11.90 14.16 -16.64
CA TRP A 332 12.74 13.73 -15.53
C TRP A 332 13.20 12.28 -15.64
N LEU A 333 12.40 11.45 -16.30
CA LEU A 333 12.71 10.04 -16.49
C LEU A 333 12.17 9.58 -17.86
N ARG A 334 13.05 9.03 -18.70
CA ARG A 334 12.69 8.49 -20.02
C ARG A 334 12.70 6.97 -19.98
N THR A 335 11.58 6.33 -20.33
CA THR A 335 11.47 4.86 -20.47
C THR A 335 11.28 4.51 -21.95
N ASN A 336 11.75 3.34 -22.39
CA ASN A 336 11.50 2.79 -23.73
C ASN A 336 11.98 3.67 -24.90
N THR A 337 13.16 4.31 -24.75
CA THR A 337 13.81 5.07 -25.82
C THR A 337 14.66 4.16 -26.70
N ARG A 338 14.78 4.48 -28.00
CA ARG A 338 15.66 3.72 -28.92
C ARG A 338 17.13 3.74 -28.46
N ASP A 339 17.53 4.78 -27.72
CA ASP A 339 18.76 4.80 -26.94
C ASP A 339 18.59 4.01 -25.64
N THR A 340 19.13 2.80 -25.59
CA THR A 340 19.09 1.92 -24.41
C THR A 340 20.01 2.41 -23.29
N VAL A 341 21.13 3.07 -23.64
CA VAL A 341 22.16 3.53 -22.68
C VAL A 341 21.68 4.70 -21.81
N GLN A 342 20.79 5.55 -22.31
CA GLN A 342 20.21 6.69 -21.58
C GLN A 342 18.75 6.47 -21.19
N SER A 343 18.27 5.22 -21.25
CA SER A 343 16.90 4.89 -20.86
C SER A 343 16.85 4.39 -19.42
N ALA A 344 15.82 4.81 -18.69
CA ALA A 344 15.48 4.22 -17.41
C ALA A 344 15.00 2.78 -17.62
N ARG A 345 15.41 1.90 -16.71
CA ARG A 345 15.00 0.50 -16.71
C ARG A 345 13.56 0.38 -16.19
N TRP A 346 12.65 0.01 -17.09
CA TRP A 346 11.27 -0.33 -16.73
C TRP A 346 11.17 -1.80 -16.34
N ILE A 347 10.73 -2.07 -15.12
CA ILE A 347 10.58 -3.43 -14.58
C ILE A 347 9.12 -3.59 -14.16
N ASP A 348 8.39 -4.52 -14.79
CA ASP A 348 6.99 -4.79 -14.48
C ASP A 348 6.77 -6.26 -14.09
N PHE A 349 6.48 -6.48 -12.81
CA PHE A 349 6.14 -7.77 -12.23
C PHE A 349 4.64 -8.02 -12.13
N THR A 350 3.80 -7.08 -12.60
CA THR A 350 2.34 -7.24 -12.61
C THR A 350 1.81 -7.82 -13.92
N GLY A 351 2.64 -7.89 -14.96
CA GLY A 351 2.24 -8.33 -16.31
C GLY A 351 1.26 -7.39 -17.04
N LEU A 352 0.83 -6.30 -16.39
CA LEU A 352 -0.19 -5.38 -16.89
C LEU A 352 0.29 -4.52 -18.07
N SER A 353 1.60 -4.28 -18.20
CA SER A 353 2.15 -3.56 -19.36
C SER A 353 2.17 -4.38 -20.64
N GLN A 354 2.14 -5.72 -20.55
CA GLN A 354 2.17 -6.63 -21.71
C GLN A 354 0.78 -7.01 -22.23
N GLY A 355 -0.30 -6.51 -21.62
CA GLY A 355 -1.67 -6.79 -22.06
C GLY A 355 -2.06 -8.28 -22.05
N LYS A 356 -1.32 -9.12 -21.30
CA LYS A 356 -1.59 -10.56 -21.20
C LYS A 356 -3.03 -10.78 -20.68
N ARG A 357 -3.79 -11.66 -21.36
CA ARG A 357 -5.13 -12.08 -20.90
C ARG A 357 -4.96 -12.72 -19.50
N GLY A 358 -5.70 -12.21 -18.51
CA GLY A 358 -5.62 -12.68 -17.12
C GLY A 358 -4.73 -11.87 -16.18
N ALA A 359 -4.05 -10.81 -16.65
CA ALA A 359 -3.29 -9.93 -15.75
C ALA A 359 -4.23 -9.14 -14.82
N THR A 360 -4.26 -9.52 -13.55
CA THR A 360 -5.05 -8.86 -12.51
C THR A 360 -4.18 -7.90 -11.70
N VAL A 361 -4.81 -6.85 -11.16
CA VAL A 361 -4.13 -5.86 -10.31
C VAL A 361 -3.76 -6.45 -8.95
N LEU A 362 -4.49 -7.48 -8.53
CA LEU A 362 -4.28 -8.23 -7.31
C LEU A 362 -4.07 -9.72 -7.60
N PRO A 363 -3.29 -10.43 -6.78
CA PRO A 363 -3.21 -11.90 -6.80
C PRO A 363 -4.58 -12.55 -6.63
N TYR A 364 -4.84 -13.66 -7.31
CA TYR A 364 -6.12 -14.38 -7.26
C TYR A 364 -6.31 -15.14 -5.94
N GLU A 365 -5.22 -15.33 -5.19
CA GLU A 365 -5.18 -16.00 -3.89
C GLU A 365 -5.78 -15.17 -2.75
N ILE A 366 -6.14 -13.91 -3.01
CA ILE A 366 -6.79 -13.05 -2.03
C ILE A 366 -8.29 -13.21 -2.14
N GLU A 367 -8.90 -13.67 -1.05
CA GLU A 367 -10.35 -13.67 -0.91
C GLU A 367 -10.84 -12.25 -0.57
N HIS A 368 -11.92 -11.84 -1.23
CA HIS A 368 -12.56 -10.55 -0.98
C HIS A 368 -13.99 -10.80 -0.51
N ALA A 369 -14.38 -10.24 0.62
CA ALA A 369 -15.75 -10.28 1.13
C ALA A 369 -16.26 -8.86 1.41
N CYS A 370 -17.56 -8.66 1.30
CA CYS A 370 -18.18 -7.37 1.56
C CYS A 370 -19.45 -7.56 2.39
N LEU A 371 -19.43 -7.10 3.63
CA LEU A 371 -20.56 -7.12 4.54
C LEU A 371 -21.21 -5.74 4.59
N VAL A 372 -22.53 -5.73 4.65
CA VAL A 372 -23.34 -4.52 4.76
C VAL A 372 -24.12 -4.57 6.07
N VAL A 373 -24.07 -3.48 6.83
CA VAL A 373 -24.80 -3.30 8.08
C VAL A 373 -25.94 -2.32 7.83
N ASP A 374 -27.17 -2.83 7.73
CA ASP A 374 -28.37 -1.99 7.56
C ASP A 374 -28.78 -1.35 8.91
N ALA A 375 -29.50 -0.23 8.89
CA ALA A 375 -29.96 0.43 10.12
C ALA A 375 -31.27 -0.21 10.63
N GLN A 376 -31.41 -0.33 11.96
CA GLN A 376 -32.68 -0.71 12.61
C GLN A 376 -33.21 0.49 13.39
N GLU A 377 -34.31 1.10 12.94
CA GLU A 377 -35.00 2.16 13.71
C GLU A 377 -35.91 1.59 14.82
N GLU A 378 -36.53 0.41 14.65
CA GLU A 378 -37.64 -0.03 15.53
C GLU A 378 -37.28 -1.04 16.64
N ALA A 379 -36.08 -1.62 16.66
CA ALA A 379 -35.69 -2.63 17.66
C ALA A 379 -35.21 -2.05 19.01
N ARG A 380 -35.32 -0.73 19.22
CA ARG A 380 -34.89 -0.08 20.48
C ARG A 380 -36.00 0.11 21.50
N GLU A 381 -37.27 0.09 21.09
CA GLU A 381 -38.39 0.23 22.03
C GLU A 381 -38.81 -1.10 22.67
N HIS A 382 -38.50 -2.24 22.05
CA HIS A 382 -38.72 -3.56 22.61
C HIS A 382 -37.38 -4.26 22.83
N ALA A 383 -37.00 -4.44 24.10
CA ALA A 383 -35.75 -5.05 24.53
C ALA A 383 -35.70 -6.57 24.29
N GLU A 384 -35.96 -7.03 23.07
CA GLU A 384 -35.64 -8.37 22.62
C GLU A 384 -34.45 -8.32 21.67
N ALA A 385 -33.47 -9.18 21.95
CA ALA A 385 -32.16 -9.21 21.31
C ALA A 385 -32.26 -9.46 19.79
N THR A 386 -32.44 -8.39 19.02
CA THR A 386 -32.52 -8.48 17.58
C THR A 386 -31.09 -8.66 17.03
N LEU A 387 -30.90 -9.68 16.20
CA LEU A 387 -29.61 -10.03 15.59
C LEU A 387 -29.02 -8.83 14.85
N LEU A 388 -27.68 -8.77 14.78
CA LEU A 388 -27.00 -7.78 13.94
C LEU A 388 -27.58 -7.81 12.51
N PRO A 389 -28.05 -6.67 11.96
CA PRO A 389 -28.65 -6.58 10.62
C PRO A 389 -27.57 -6.67 9.52
N LEU A 390 -26.88 -7.81 9.49
CA LEU A 390 -25.75 -8.11 8.64
C LEU A 390 -26.18 -8.90 7.42
N ARG A 391 -25.77 -8.43 6.24
CA ARG A 391 -25.93 -9.17 4.99
C ARG A 391 -24.69 -9.08 4.11
N ASN A 392 -24.58 -10.03 3.18
CA ASN A 392 -23.60 -9.93 2.10
C ASN A 392 -24.01 -8.85 1.10
N MET A 393 -23.04 -8.10 0.58
CA MET A 393 -23.30 -7.07 -0.43
C MET A 393 -23.81 -7.69 -1.73
N THR A 394 -24.92 -7.17 -2.25
CA THR A 394 -25.46 -7.58 -3.54
C THR A 394 -24.73 -6.85 -4.67
N PHE A 395 -24.19 -7.60 -5.64
CA PHE A 395 -23.44 -7.00 -6.74
C PHE A 395 -24.39 -6.34 -7.76
N LEU A 396 -24.54 -5.02 -7.67
CA LEU A 396 -25.44 -4.26 -8.55
C LEU A 396 -25.08 -4.40 -10.03
N PRO A 397 -26.02 -4.54 -10.97
CA PRO A 397 -25.76 -4.65 -12.41
C PRO A 397 -25.06 -3.40 -13.01
N ALA A 398 -24.37 -3.57 -14.14
CA ALA A 398 -23.55 -2.51 -14.77
C ALA A 398 -24.38 -1.58 -15.68
N ARG A 399 -25.56 -2.07 -16.07
CA ARG A 399 -26.55 -1.42 -16.92
C ARG A 399 -27.92 -1.95 -16.51
N THR A 400 -28.90 -1.06 -16.66
CA THR A 400 -30.33 -1.28 -16.46
C THR A 400 -30.79 -2.59 -17.07
N ASP A 401 -31.60 -3.31 -16.33
CA ASP A 401 -32.67 -4.15 -16.80
C ASP A 401 -33.42 -3.46 -17.96
N THR A 402 -34.11 -4.26 -18.77
CA THR A 402 -34.75 -3.86 -20.04
C THR A 402 -35.74 -2.68 -19.92
N ASN A 403 -36.05 -2.22 -18.71
CA ASN A 403 -36.93 -1.11 -18.39
C ASN A 403 -36.22 0.22 -18.03
N GLY A 404 -34.88 0.29 -18.07
CA GLY A 404 -34.17 1.57 -18.08
C GLY A 404 -34.08 2.36 -16.76
N GLU A 405 -34.60 1.86 -15.65
CA GLU A 405 -34.52 2.56 -14.35
C GLU A 405 -33.24 2.16 -13.59
N MET A 406 -32.44 3.14 -13.17
CA MET A 406 -31.39 2.89 -12.18
C MET A 406 -32.05 2.65 -10.82
N PRO A 407 -31.56 1.70 -10.00
CA PRO A 407 -32.03 1.60 -8.63
C PRO A 407 -31.82 2.95 -7.97
N ALA A 408 -32.88 3.52 -7.40
CA ALA A 408 -32.77 4.81 -6.74
C ALA A 408 -31.71 4.73 -5.63
N ILE A 409 -30.92 5.79 -5.49
CA ILE A 409 -29.74 5.82 -4.62
C ILE A 409 -30.04 6.73 -3.44
N VAL A 410 -29.76 6.25 -2.24
CA VAL A 410 -29.92 7.02 -0.99
C VAL A 410 -28.55 7.41 -0.48
N PRO A 411 -28.37 8.64 0.02
CA PRO A 411 -27.17 8.98 0.77
C PRO A 411 -27.02 8.03 1.96
N SER A 412 -25.85 7.41 2.09
CA SER A 412 -25.52 6.60 3.27
C SER A 412 -25.50 7.49 4.51
N TYR A 413 -26.03 7.01 5.63
CA TYR A 413 -25.91 7.66 6.93
C TYR A 413 -24.44 7.97 7.22
N SER A 414 -24.16 9.22 7.59
CA SER A 414 -22.82 9.65 8.03
C SER A 414 -22.90 9.91 9.54
N PRO A 415 -22.41 8.98 10.38
CA PRO A 415 -22.34 9.21 11.82
C PRO A 415 -21.46 10.41 12.16
N ASP A 416 -21.56 10.90 13.41
CA ASP A 416 -20.69 11.95 13.95
C ASP A 416 -19.22 11.69 13.57
N PRO A 417 -18.54 12.64 12.91
CA PRO A 417 -17.19 12.44 12.41
C PRO A 417 -16.22 11.93 13.47
N HIS A 418 -16.36 12.29 14.74
CA HIS A 418 -15.37 11.99 15.78
C HIS A 418 -15.64 10.74 16.61
N THR A 419 -16.72 10.03 16.31
CA THR A 419 -17.20 8.92 17.13
C THR A 419 -17.32 7.67 16.26
N PRO A 420 -16.73 6.52 16.68
CA PRO A 420 -16.84 5.29 15.90
C PRO A 420 -18.29 4.83 15.82
N TYR A 421 -18.68 4.29 14.67
CA TYR A 421 -20.02 3.77 14.47
C TYR A 421 -20.13 2.34 14.99
N MET A 422 -20.86 2.19 16.11
CA MET A 422 -20.90 0.94 16.86
C MET A 422 -21.35 -0.28 16.03
N PRO A 423 -22.40 -0.20 15.19
CA PRO A 423 -22.82 -1.37 14.40
C PRO A 423 -21.76 -1.88 13.41
N LEU A 424 -20.90 -0.99 12.88
CA LEU A 424 -19.76 -1.42 12.06
C LEU A 424 -18.65 -2.10 12.90
N LEU A 425 -18.46 -1.67 14.15
CA LEU A 425 -17.51 -2.31 15.06
C LEU A 425 -18.03 -3.67 15.56
N GLU A 426 -19.33 -3.81 15.77
CA GLU A 426 -19.97 -5.09 16.09
C GLU A 426 -19.86 -6.08 14.92
N ALA A 427 -20.09 -5.61 13.70
CA ALA A 427 -19.86 -6.37 12.48
C ALA A 427 -18.39 -6.81 12.33
N LEU A 428 -17.45 -5.91 12.64
CA LEU A 428 -16.03 -6.22 12.65
C LEU A 428 -15.69 -7.29 13.70
N ALA A 429 -16.20 -7.15 14.92
CA ALA A 429 -15.99 -8.12 15.99
C ALA A 429 -16.57 -9.49 15.64
N PHE A 430 -17.76 -9.53 15.06
CA PHE A 430 -18.35 -10.75 14.53
C PHE A 430 -17.45 -11.40 13.46
N ALA A 431 -17.06 -10.65 12.43
CA ALA A 431 -16.24 -11.18 11.34
C ALA A 431 -14.86 -11.64 11.83
N PHE A 432 -14.24 -10.92 12.77
CA PHE A 432 -12.97 -11.29 13.40
C PHE A 432 -13.06 -12.62 14.14
N ALA A 433 -14.16 -12.87 14.85
CA ALA A 433 -14.34 -14.10 15.59
C ALA A 433 -14.81 -15.27 14.72
N ALA A 434 -15.69 -15.04 13.76
CA ALA A 434 -16.20 -16.06 12.85
C ALA A 434 -15.06 -16.69 12.01
N ASP A 435 -14.13 -15.86 11.52
CA ASP A 435 -12.98 -16.34 10.74
C ASP A 435 -11.82 -16.88 11.63
N GLY A 436 -11.91 -16.77 12.96
CA GLY A 436 -10.86 -17.23 13.87
C GLY A 436 -9.52 -16.52 13.66
N VAL A 437 -9.55 -15.20 13.49
CA VAL A 437 -8.38 -14.42 13.07
C VAL A 437 -7.25 -14.48 14.10
N ARG A 438 -6.04 -14.79 13.61
CA ARG A 438 -4.80 -14.69 14.40
C ARG A 438 -4.25 -13.28 14.34
N GLN A 439 -3.99 -12.77 13.14
CA GLN A 439 -3.48 -11.42 12.97
C GLN A 439 -4.28 -10.72 11.88
N GLY A 440 -5.01 -9.68 12.29
CA GLY A 440 -5.82 -8.85 11.41
C GLY A 440 -5.37 -7.39 11.43
N LEU A 441 -5.68 -6.65 10.38
CA LEU A 441 -5.48 -5.20 10.31
C LEU A 441 -6.82 -4.55 9.97
N ALA A 442 -7.33 -3.67 10.82
CA ALA A 442 -8.49 -2.82 10.51
C ALA A 442 -8.04 -1.41 10.15
N LEU A 443 -8.46 -0.97 8.96
CA LEU A 443 -8.28 0.40 8.50
C LEU A 443 -9.47 1.24 8.93
N VAL A 444 -9.17 2.18 9.82
CA VAL A 444 -10.13 3.07 10.44
C VAL A 444 -10.22 4.35 9.59
N PRO A 445 -11.44 4.89 9.36
CA PRO A 445 -11.63 6.17 8.68
C PRO A 445 -10.84 7.29 9.37
N PRO A 446 -10.27 8.26 8.62
CA PRO A 446 -9.45 9.33 9.20
C PRO A 446 -10.19 10.21 10.21
N ARG A 447 -11.52 10.24 10.13
CA ARG A 447 -12.38 11.05 10.99
C ARG A 447 -12.54 10.41 12.38
N TRP A 448 -12.50 9.07 12.45
CA TRP A 448 -12.70 8.34 13.71
C TRP A 448 -11.46 8.38 14.58
N SER A 449 -11.67 8.48 15.90
CA SER A 449 -10.60 8.36 16.88
C SER A 449 -10.14 6.90 16.97
N LEU A 450 -8.86 6.64 16.67
CA LEU A 450 -8.25 5.32 16.85
C LEU A 450 -8.38 4.82 18.29
N ARG A 451 -8.18 5.71 19.28
CA ARG A 451 -8.29 5.37 20.71
C ARG A 451 -9.71 4.95 21.10
N LYS A 452 -10.71 5.72 20.68
CA LYS A 452 -12.12 5.36 20.94
C LYS A 452 -12.50 4.06 20.23
N THR A 453 -12.01 3.86 19.01
CA THR A 453 -12.24 2.64 18.23
C THR A 453 -11.61 1.42 18.91
N ALA A 454 -10.37 1.54 19.39
CA ALA A 454 -9.69 0.49 20.16
C ALA A 454 -10.48 0.11 21.41
N ALA A 455 -10.84 1.10 22.23
CA ALA A 455 -11.59 0.88 23.47
C ALA A 455 -12.96 0.23 23.22
N ALA A 456 -13.66 0.63 22.15
CA ALA A 456 -14.93 0.02 21.77
C ALA A 456 -14.77 -1.43 21.32
N LEU A 457 -13.73 -1.74 20.54
CA LEU A 457 -13.42 -3.11 20.12
C LEU A 457 -12.99 -4.00 21.30
N GLU A 458 -12.20 -3.46 22.23
CA GLU A 458 -11.83 -4.16 23.47
C GLU A 458 -13.05 -4.45 24.35
N ALA A 459 -14.00 -3.51 24.47
CA ALA A 459 -15.27 -3.73 25.16
C ALA A 459 -16.12 -4.82 24.48
N LEU A 460 -15.98 -4.96 23.16
CA LEU A 460 -16.51 -6.07 22.36
C LEU A 460 -15.61 -7.30 22.40
N GLY A 461 -14.64 -7.43 23.31
CA GLY A 461 -13.80 -8.63 23.44
C GLY A 461 -12.82 -8.88 22.29
N VAL A 462 -12.59 -7.90 21.41
CA VAL A 462 -11.59 -7.97 20.34
C VAL A 462 -10.26 -7.39 20.85
N PRO A 463 -9.15 -8.14 20.81
CA PRO A 463 -7.84 -7.65 21.24
C PRO A 463 -7.28 -6.65 20.22
N ALA A 464 -7.69 -5.39 20.33
CA ALA A 464 -7.31 -4.32 19.41
C ALA A 464 -6.02 -3.62 19.83
N ARG A 465 -5.11 -3.33 18.90
CA ARG A 465 -3.87 -2.58 19.17
C ARG A 465 -3.62 -1.53 18.11
N ILE A 466 -3.38 -0.30 18.51
CA ILE A 466 -3.00 0.77 17.58
C ILE A 466 -1.54 0.55 17.16
N ILE A 467 -1.27 0.61 15.86
CA ILE A 467 0.11 0.62 15.36
C ILE A 467 0.67 2.01 15.55
N GLU A 468 1.68 2.12 16.41
CA GLU A 468 2.50 3.31 16.54
C GLU A 468 3.81 3.15 15.75
N PRO A 469 4.35 4.21 15.14
CA PRO A 469 5.65 4.14 14.46
C PRO A 469 6.73 3.58 15.39
N GLY A 470 7.33 2.44 15.01
CA GLY A 470 8.44 1.82 15.75
C GLY A 470 8.02 0.86 16.86
N ALA A 471 6.72 0.68 17.09
CA ALA A 471 6.23 -0.35 17.99
C ALA A 471 6.43 -1.74 17.38
N PRO A 472 6.87 -2.75 18.17
CA PRO A 472 7.01 -4.11 17.69
C PRO A 472 5.63 -4.66 17.25
N THR A 473 5.59 -5.21 16.05
CA THR A 473 4.38 -5.76 15.42
C THR A 473 4.29 -7.28 15.53
N ASP A 474 5.26 -7.96 16.14
CA ASP A 474 5.23 -9.41 16.38
C ASP A 474 4.79 -9.68 17.82
N VAL A 475 3.49 -9.93 18.00
CA VAL A 475 2.86 -10.13 19.31
C VAL A 475 2.26 -11.54 19.34
N PRO A 476 2.51 -12.34 20.38
CA PRO A 476 1.89 -13.66 20.50
C PRO A 476 0.39 -13.54 20.76
N GLY A 477 -0.40 -14.38 20.08
CA GLY A 477 -1.85 -14.48 20.26
C GLY A 477 -2.68 -13.87 19.11
N SER A 478 -4.00 -13.86 19.30
CA SER A 478 -4.91 -13.18 18.36
C SER A 478 -4.87 -11.68 18.59
N VAL A 479 -4.68 -10.89 17.53
CA VAL A 479 -4.61 -9.42 17.61
C VAL A 479 -5.20 -8.76 16.37
N LEU A 480 -5.93 -7.68 16.59
CA LEU A 480 -6.42 -6.79 15.55
C LEU A 480 -5.67 -5.47 15.60
N TYR A 481 -4.76 -5.26 14.65
CA TYR A 481 -4.06 -4.01 14.50
C TYR A 481 -4.98 -2.93 13.94
N LEU A 482 -4.92 -1.72 14.52
CA LEU A 482 -5.68 -0.56 14.06
C LEU A 482 -4.75 0.47 13.46
N LEU A 483 -5.12 0.97 12.28
CA LEU A 483 -4.38 2.02 11.61
C LEU A 483 -5.35 2.96 10.88
N GLN A 484 -5.01 4.24 10.79
CA GLN A 484 -5.75 5.14 9.92
C GLN A 484 -5.53 4.72 8.46
N SER A 485 -6.60 4.75 7.64
CA SER A 485 -6.51 4.42 6.21
C SER A 485 -5.43 5.21 5.47
N THR A 486 -5.12 6.45 5.89
CA THR A 486 -4.05 7.28 5.30
C THR A 486 -2.63 6.79 5.58
N SER A 487 -2.42 6.00 6.65
CA SER A 487 -1.08 5.62 7.13
C SER A 487 -0.64 4.21 6.70
N ALA A 488 -1.51 3.47 6.02
CA ALA A 488 -1.34 2.04 5.78
C ALA A 488 -0.53 1.66 4.52
N ARG A 489 -0.05 2.65 3.77
CA ARG A 489 0.80 2.46 2.58
C ARG A 489 2.24 2.13 2.99
N GLY A 490 2.94 1.34 2.18
CA GLY A 490 4.26 0.79 2.51
C GLY A 490 4.34 -0.24 3.66
N LEU A 491 3.54 -0.10 4.72
CA LEU A 491 3.71 -0.80 6.00
C LEU A 491 3.70 -2.34 5.92
N ASP A 492 4.76 -2.98 6.40
CA ASP A 492 4.88 -4.44 6.53
C ASP A 492 4.57 -4.86 7.97
N ILE A 493 3.48 -5.60 8.14
CA ILE A 493 3.07 -6.17 9.43
C ILE A 493 3.16 -7.67 9.25
N PRO A 494 4.05 -8.40 9.96
CA PRO A 494 4.26 -9.84 9.77
C PRO A 494 2.97 -10.66 10.01
N ALA A 495 2.94 -11.89 9.47
CA ALA A 495 1.88 -12.90 9.58
C ALA A 495 0.40 -12.46 9.45
N LEU A 496 0.13 -11.31 8.80
CA LEU A 496 -1.23 -10.82 8.57
C LEU A 496 -2.07 -11.78 7.73
N THR A 497 -3.23 -12.16 8.25
CA THR A 497 -4.20 -13.06 7.60
C THR A 497 -5.41 -12.32 7.04
N HIS A 498 -5.82 -11.24 7.70
CA HIS A 498 -7.05 -10.52 7.39
C HIS A 498 -6.82 -9.00 7.31
N VAL A 499 -7.46 -8.33 6.34
CA VAL A 499 -7.61 -6.87 6.31
C VAL A 499 -9.08 -6.51 6.36
N TYR A 500 -9.43 -5.64 7.31
CA TYR A 500 -10.77 -5.07 7.46
C TYR A 500 -10.78 -3.62 7.00
N LEU A 501 -11.70 -3.25 6.12
CA LEU A 501 -11.90 -1.89 5.66
C LEU A 501 -13.21 -1.36 6.24
N LEU A 502 -13.12 -0.40 7.16
CA LEU A 502 -14.28 0.13 7.87
C LEU A 502 -14.90 1.29 7.11
N GLY A 503 -15.96 1.02 6.34
CA GLY A 503 -16.68 1.99 5.54
C GLY A 503 -15.94 2.39 4.24
N LEU A 504 -16.67 3.12 3.38
CA LEU A 504 -16.13 3.58 2.10
C LEU A 504 -14.99 4.60 2.28
N ASP A 505 -15.02 5.38 3.36
CA ASP A 505 -14.00 6.37 3.69
C ASP A 505 -12.63 5.73 3.96
N ALA A 506 -12.60 4.50 4.50
CA ALA A 506 -11.37 3.73 4.65
C ALA A 506 -10.87 3.14 3.32
N VAL A 507 -11.77 2.89 2.35
CA VAL A 507 -11.42 2.36 1.03
C VAL A 507 -10.83 3.45 0.11
N GLN A 508 -11.35 4.68 0.18
CA GLN A 508 -10.94 5.86 -0.61
C GLN A 508 -11.08 5.69 -2.14
N ASP A 509 -10.21 4.90 -2.76
CA ASP A 509 -10.20 4.64 -4.21
C ASP A 509 -9.65 3.25 -4.55
N ALA A 510 -9.71 2.89 -5.84
CA ALA A 510 -9.25 1.58 -6.33
C ALA A 510 -7.74 1.34 -6.13
N VAL A 511 -6.94 2.41 -6.12
CA VAL A 511 -5.49 2.32 -5.90
C VAL A 511 -5.23 1.97 -4.45
N HIS A 512 -5.85 2.72 -3.52
CA HIS A 512 -5.76 2.45 -2.10
C HIS A 512 -6.27 1.05 -1.76
N TYR A 513 -7.44 0.65 -2.25
CA TYR A 513 -7.96 -0.71 -2.06
C TYR A 513 -6.95 -1.79 -2.49
N THR A 514 -6.34 -1.63 -3.67
CA THR A 514 -5.32 -2.57 -4.18
C THR A 514 -4.13 -2.66 -3.22
N HIS A 515 -3.63 -1.51 -2.77
CA HIS A 515 -2.51 -1.48 -1.83
C HIS A 515 -2.84 -2.25 -0.55
N MET A 516 -4.06 -2.07 -0.03
CA MET A 516 -4.48 -2.71 1.21
C MET A 516 -4.78 -4.18 1.08
N ALA A 517 -5.47 -4.58 0.00
CA ALA A 517 -5.69 -5.97 -0.28
C ALA A 517 -4.36 -6.74 -0.43
N GLY A 518 -3.38 -6.20 -1.15
CA GLY A 518 -2.10 -6.91 -1.33
C GLY A 518 -1.26 -7.06 -0.06
N ARG A 519 -1.68 -6.56 1.11
CA ARG A 519 -1.00 -6.81 2.41
C ARG A 519 -1.18 -8.23 2.92
N VAL A 520 -2.30 -8.87 2.60
CA VAL A 520 -2.55 -10.27 2.97
C VAL A 520 -1.92 -11.24 1.99
N SER A 521 -1.45 -10.76 0.83
CA SER A 521 -0.70 -11.57 -0.13
C SER A 521 0.77 -11.65 0.29
N ARG A 522 1.15 -12.78 0.89
CA ARG A 522 2.57 -13.12 1.08
C ARG A 522 3.00 -14.18 0.10
N ILE A 523 4.20 -13.97 -0.45
CA ILE A 523 4.88 -14.96 -1.27
C ILE A 523 5.43 -16.04 -0.31
N SER A 524 5.20 -17.30 -0.66
CA SER A 524 5.53 -18.49 0.14
C SER A 524 6.95 -18.48 0.71
N ASP A 525 7.09 -18.92 1.94
CA ASP A 525 8.31 -19.29 2.67
C ASP A 525 9.06 -20.51 2.09
N GLY A 526 8.92 -20.78 0.79
CA GLY A 526 9.51 -21.96 0.14
C GLY A 526 8.78 -23.29 0.44
N SER A 527 7.75 -23.31 1.29
CA SER A 527 6.97 -24.52 1.61
C SER A 527 5.95 -24.95 0.55
N GLY A 528 5.77 -24.14 -0.51
CA GLY A 528 4.82 -24.42 -1.60
C GLY A 528 3.33 -24.23 -1.24
N VAL A 529 2.98 -23.97 0.02
CA VAL A 529 1.62 -23.65 0.46
C VAL A 529 1.52 -22.15 0.70
N ARG A 530 0.79 -21.44 -0.16
CA ARG A 530 0.53 -20.00 0.04
C ARG A 530 -0.63 -19.84 1.05
N PRO A 531 -0.46 -19.10 2.16
CA PRO A 531 -1.60 -18.80 3.02
C PRO A 531 -2.59 -17.91 2.24
N PHE A 532 -3.86 -18.31 2.23
CA PHE A 532 -4.94 -17.51 1.68
C PHE A 532 -5.16 -16.29 2.59
N GLY A 533 -5.14 -15.11 1.97
CA GLY A 533 -5.42 -13.85 2.66
C GLY A 533 -6.85 -13.42 2.40
N LYS A 534 -7.53 -12.85 3.40
CA LYS A 534 -8.92 -12.37 3.25
C LYS A 534 -9.04 -10.88 3.50
N VAL A 535 -9.77 -10.19 2.64
CA VAL A 535 -10.08 -8.75 2.76
C VAL A 535 -11.57 -8.60 2.95
N VAL A 536 -11.99 -8.07 4.11
CA VAL A 536 -13.39 -7.88 4.46
C VAL A 536 -13.70 -6.39 4.46
N THR A 537 -14.56 -5.94 3.55
CA THR A 537 -15.06 -4.55 3.54
C THR A 537 -16.37 -4.48 4.29
N LEU A 538 -16.46 -3.61 5.30
CA LEU A 538 -17.68 -3.38 6.07
C LEU A 538 -18.31 -2.07 5.61
N LEU A 539 -19.53 -2.11 5.09
CA LEU A 539 -20.23 -0.93 4.60
C LEU A 539 -21.45 -0.64 5.48
N HIS A 540 -21.75 0.66 5.62
CA HIS A 540 -23.05 1.07 6.10
C HIS A 540 -24.07 0.92 4.97
N GLY A 541 -25.18 0.25 5.28
CA GLY A 541 -26.27 -0.08 4.38
C GLY A 541 -27.32 1.00 4.29
N LYS A 542 -28.57 0.57 4.21
CA LYS A 542 -29.77 1.41 4.10
C LYS A 542 -30.59 1.36 5.39
N ASP A 543 -31.53 2.28 5.53
CA ASP A 543 -32.57 2.17 6.55
C ASP A 543 -33.54 1.03 6.19
N ALA A 544 -34.05 0.33 7.21
CA ALA A 544 -34.75 -0.96 7.08
C ALA A 544 -35.94 -0.94 6.09
N GLU A 545 -36.59 0.21 5.89
CA GLU A 545 -37.78 0.33 5.04
C GLU A 545 -37.49 0.70 3.57
N ASP A 546 -36.23 0.96 3.20
CA ASP A 546 -35.94 1.52 1.90
C ASP A 546 -35.68 0.45 0.82
N ALA A 547 -36.43 0.43 -0.29
CA ALA A 547 -36.15 -0.48 -1.41
C ALA A 547 -34.90 -0.09 -2.22
N ARG A 548 -34.34 1.09 -1.95
CA ARG A 548 -33.23 1.73 -2.67
C ARG A 548 -31.86 1.20 -2.24
N VAL A 549 -30.84 1.49 -3.05
CA VAL A 549 -29.46 1.06 -2.78
C VAL A 549 -28.65 2.18 -2.12
N ALA A 550 -27.91 1.83 -1.07
CA ALA A 550 -27.02 2.78 -0.41
C ALA A 550 -25.92 3.27 -1.37
N SER A 551 -25.62 4.57 -1.36
CA SER A 551 -24.55 5.15 -2.18
C SER A 551 -23.19 4.47 -1.97
N ALA A 552 -22.92 4.01 -0.75
CA ALA A 552 -21.71 3.25 -0.42
C ALA A 552 -21.60 1.92 -1.18
N GLU A 553 -22.67 1.13 -1.23
CA GLU A 553 -22.71 -0.15 -1.97
C GLU A 553 -22.51 0.06 -3.47
N GLN A 554 -23.16 1.07 -4.04
CA GLN A 554 -23.00 1.39 -5.46
C GLN A 554 -21.55 1.79 -5.80
N LYS A 555 -20.95 2.66 -4.99
CA LYS A 555 -19.56 3.09 -5.18
C LYS A 555 -18.60 1.91 -5.04
N MET A 556 -18.84 1.01 -4.09
CA MET A 556 -18.02 -0.17 -3.89
C MET A 556 -18.15 -1.17 -5.05
N SER A 557 -19.36 -1.41 -5.56
CA SER A 557 -19.60 -2.24 -6.75
C SER A 557 -18.84 -1.72 -7.98
N LEU A 558 -18.87 -0.40 -8.22
CA LEU A 558 -18.09 0.23 -9.29
C LEU A 558 -16.57 0.10 -9.08
N LEU A 559 -16.10 0.16 -7.83
CA LEU A 559 -14.70 -0.03 -7.49
C LEU A 559 -14.26 -1.47 -7.76
N TYR A 560 -15.01 -2.46 -7.27
CA TYR A 560 -14.72 -3.88 -7.52
C TYR A 560 -14.67 -4.21 -9.01
N ARG A 561 -15.62 -3.69 -9.81
CA ARG A 561 -15.58 -3.81 -11.27
C ARG A 561 -14.32 -3.23 -11.90
N ARG A 562 -13.86 -2.08 -11.39
CA ARG A 562 -12.67 -1.41 -11.91
C ARG A 562 -11.40 -2.19 -11.62
N VAL A 563 -11.34 -2.86 -10.46
CA VAL A 563 -10.20 -3.69 -10.04
C VAL A 563 -10.30 -5.11 -10.64
N GLY A 564 -11.50 -5.56 -11.00
CA GLY A 564 -11.76 -6.91 -11.51
C GLY A 564 -12.05 -7.94 -10.41
N ILE A 565 -12.63 -7.49 -9.28
CA ILE A 565 -12.96 -8.33 -8.13
C ILE A 565 -14.44 -8.69 -8.16
N VAL A 566 -14.75 -9.92 -7.79
CA VAL A 566 -16.10 -10.35 -7.40
C VAL A 566 -15.99 -10.82 -5.94
N PRO A 567 -16.67 -10.16 -4.99
CA PRO A 567 -16.58 -10.55 -3.59
C PRO A 567 -17.33 -11.87 -3.33
N ASN A 568 -16.74 -12.75 -2.54
CA ASN A 568 -17.36 -13.95 -2.01
C ASN A 568 -18.38 -13.61 -0.92
N ALA A 569 -19.37 -14.48 -0.78
CA ALA A 569 -20.28 -14.44 0.37
C ALA A 569 -19.51 -14.81 1.63
N PHE A 570 -19.57 -13.94 2.63
CA PHE A 570 -19.12 -14.21 3.98
C PHE A 570 -20.08 -15.21 4.64
N ASP A 571 -19.56 -16.16 5.40
CA ASP A 571 -20.35 -17.15 6.13
C ASP A 571 -21.04 -16.50 7.34
N LEU A 572 -22.37 -16.41 7.27
CA LEU A 572 -23.23 -15.86 8.33
C LEU A 572 -23.95 -16.96 9.12
N SER A 573 -23.63 -18.24 8.90
CA SER A 573 -24.29 -19.38 9.56
C SER A 573 -24.21 -19.32 11.08
N LEU A 574 -23.10 -18.80 11.64
CA LEU A 574 -22.94 -18.55 13.07
C LEU A 574 -24.01 -17.59 13.62
N LEU A 575 -24.43 -16.58 12.86
CA LEU A 575 -25.54 -15.69 13.26
C LEU A 575 -26.88 -16.40 13.18
N CYS A 576 -27.12 -17.19 12.14
CA CYS A 576 -28.35 -17.96 11.97
C CYS A 576 -28.54 -18.99 13.09
N ALA A 577 -27.49 -19.74 13.46
CA ALA A 577 -27.56 -20.73 14.53
C ALA A 577 -27.92 -20.09 15.89
N LEU A 578 -27.46 -18.86 16.14
CA LEU A 578 -27.81 -18.11 17.35
C LEU A 578 -29.24 -17.57 17.32
N ALA A 579 -29.74 -17.20 16.14
CA ALA A 579 -31.14 -16.85 15.95
C ALA A 579 -32.05 -18.01 16.36
N ASP A 580 -31.71 -19.21 15.88
CA ASP A 580 -32.47 -20.43 16.12
C ASP A 580 -32.40 -20.86 17.59
N GLU A 581 -31.24 -20.74 18.25
CA GLU A 581 -31.10 -20.99 19.69
C GLU A 581 -31.97 -20.03 20.52
N GLN A 582 -32.07 -18.75 20.15
CA GLN A 582 -32.92 -17.79 20.87
C GLN A 582 -34.41 -18.00 20.62
N ALA A 583 -34.81 -18.33 19.39
CA ALA A 583 -36.18 -18.72 19.08
C ALA A 583 -36.60 -20.01 19.80
N GLY A 584 -35.67 -20.97 20.01
CA GLY A 584 -35.94 -22.17 20.79
C GLY A 584 -36.10 -21.93 22.30
N HIS A 585 -35.40 -20.93 22.87
CA HIS A 585 -35.53 -20.56 24.28
C HIS A 585 -36.79 -19.72 24.57
N SER A 586 -37.29 -18.92 23.62
CA SER A 586 -38.53 -18.17 23.79
C SER A 586 -39.79 -19.05 23.74
N VAL A 587 -39.78 -20.14 22.96
CA VAL A 587 -40.88 -21.11 22.91
C VAL A 587 -41.00 -21.92 24.22
N HIS A 588 -39.88 -22.27 24.86
CA HIS A 588 -39.92 -22.96 26.16
C HIS A 588 -40.25 -22.05 27.35
N ALA A 589 -40.08 -20.73 27.23
CA ALA A 589 -40.45 -19.77 28.27
C ALA A 589 -41.93 -19.35 28.22
N SER A 590 -42.67 -19.66 27.16
CA SER A 590 -44.12 -19.41 27.08
C SER A 590 -44.99 -20.64 27.42
N GLU A 591 -44.38 -21.79 27.72
CA GLU A 591 -45.06 -23.03 28.16
C GLU A 591 -44.78 -23.38 29.64
N ALA A 592 -44.11 -22.50 30.39
CA ALA A 592 -43.92 -22.58 31.84
C ALA A 592 -44.57 -21.36 32.51
#